data_AF-A0A014MQL9-F1
#
_entry.id   AF-A0A014MQL9-F1
#
_cell.length_a   1.000
_cell.length_b   1.000
_cell.length_c   1.000
_cell.angle_alpha   90.00
_cell.angle_beta   90.00
_cell.angle_gamma   90.00
#
_symmetry.space_group_name_H-M   'P 1'
#
loop_
_entity.id
_entity.type
_entity.pdbx_description
1 polymer ?
#
loop_
_entity_poly.entity_id
_entity_poly.type
_entity_poly.pdbx_seq_one_letter_code
_entity_poly.pdbx_strand_id
1 'polypeptide(L)'
;MANVIDIAGLPPERIVFSPSPLAELGAALHVLSEPGHHPGLHGWATATASALKPDLADRLCEADFLWRTARSDLLLPAAPGATLAEELDALDRIDDETFVAAAFEIACSPSYTRQTPSPLVDAGERARVREMAAARGPRQAAFTDRMLEDPDGLRVWLRRLLEDCDQAFFADTWRRVRLQLAADARHKAELLQRKGLP
;
A
#
# COMPACT_ATOMS: atom_id res chain seq x y z
N MET A 1 7.59 -9.75 20.32
CA MET A 1 8.58 -8.76 19.81
C MET A 1 7.90 -7.42 19.76
N ALA A 2 8.52 -6.37 20.31
CA ALA A 2 8.06 -5.00 20.18
C ALA A 2 8.90 -4.32 19.09
N ASN A 3 8.25 -3.71 18.11
CA ASN A 3 8.92 -2.81 17.17
C ASN A 3 8.95 -1.43 17.82
N VAL A 4 10.14 -0.86 18.01
CA VAL A 4 10.34 0.49 18.55
C VAL A 4 10.81 1.37 17.40
N ILE A 5 10.04 2.41 17.10
CA ILE A 5 10.44 3.47 16.17
C ILE A 5 10.87 4.65 17.04
N ASP A 6 12.16 4.96 17.02
CA ASP A 6 12.69 6.13 17.71
C ASP A 6 12.53 7.36 16.80
N ILE A 7 11.64 8.27 17.21
CA ILE A 7 11.41 9.56 16.55
C ILE A 7 11.97 10.73 17.37
N ALA A 8 12.81 10.45 18.38
CA ALA A 8 13.46 11.48 19.16
C ALA A 8 14.29 12.40 18.25
N GLY A 9 14.17 13.71 18.48
CA GLY A 9 14.84 14.73 17.66
C GLY A 9 14.17 15.03 16.31
N LEU A 10 13.07 14.36 15.95
CA LEU A 10 12.27 14.77 14.81
C LEU A 10 11.58 16.10 15.12
N PRO A 11 11.70 17.12 14.25
CA PRO A 11 11.01 18.39 14.47
C PRO A 11 9.49 18.17 14.46
N PRO A 12 8.71 18.76 15.39
CA PRO A 12 7.25 18.59 15.42
C PRO A 12 6.57 18.95 14.09
N GLU A 13 7.11 19.90 13.34
CA GLU A 13 6.63 20.30 12.01
C GLU A 13 6.78 19.20 10.95
N ARG A 14 7.57 18.15 11.21
CA ARG A 14 7.69 16.96 10.35
C ARG A 14 6.70 15.86 10.72
N ILE A 15 5.89 16.04 11.74
CA ILE A 15 4.86 15.10 12.16
C ILE A 15 3.52 15.62 11.66
N VAL A 16 3.04 14.99 10.60
CA VAL A 16 1.80 15.38 9.94
C VAL A 16 0.74 14.31 10.11
N PHE A 17 -0.51 14.75 10.28
CA PHE A 17 -1.68 13.88 10.23
C PHE A 17 -2.48 14.27 9.00
N SER A 18 -2.56 13.37 8.01
CA SER A 18 -3.35 13.57 6.82
C SER A 18 -4.06 12.29 6.43
N PRO A 19 -5.35 12.34 6.06
CA PRO A 19 -5.97 11.25 5.32
C PRO A 19 -5.22 11.04 3.99
N SER A 20 -5.11 9.78 3.57
CA SER A 20 -4.56 9.40 2.27
C SER A 20 -5.56 8.48 1.55
N PRO A 21 -6.15 8.91 0.42
CA PRO A 21 -7.01 8.05 -0.39
C PRO A 21 -6.34 6.72 -0.80
N LEU A 22 -5.07 6.73 -1.19
CA LEU A 22 -4.32 5.54 -1.59
C LEU A 22 -4.08 4.60 -0.41
N ALA A 23 -3.75 5.13 0.78
CA ALA A 23 -3.61 4.31 1.98
C ALA A 23 -4.94 3.67 2.41
N GLU A 24 -6.03 4.41 2.29
CA GLU A 24 -7.38 3.91 2.59
C GLU A 24 -7.83 2.87 1.55
N LEU A 25 -7.52 3.07 0.27
CA LEU A 25 -7.75 2.07 -0.78
C LEU A 25 -6.96 0.80 -0.49
N GLY A 26 -5.68 0.91 -0.13
CA GLY A 26 -4.87 -0.23 0.31
C GLY A 26 -5.46 -0.97 1.51
N ALA A 27 -6.06 -0.24 2.47
CA ALA A 27 -6.78 -0.84 3.58
C ALA A 27 -8.06 -1.57 3.13
N ALA A 28 -8.85 -0.97 2.24
CA ALA A 28 -10.04 -1.59 1.67
C ALA A 28 -9.70 -2.88 0.90
N LEU A 29 -8.64 -2.86 0.09
CA LEU A 29 -8.13 -4.03 -0.63
C LEU A 29 -7.70 -5.16 0.33
N HIS A 30 -7.00 -4.82 1.42
CA HIS A 30 -6.67 -5.78 2.46
C HIS A 30 -7.91 -6.43 3.08
N VAL A 31 -8.94 -5.64 3.40
CA VAL A 31 -10.21 -6.17 3.95
C VAL A 31 -10.91 -7.09 2.94
N LEU A 32 -10.87 -6.79 1.65
CA LEU A 32 -11.42 -7.66 0.61
C LEU A 32 -10.67 -8.99 0.48
N SER A 33 -9.34 -8.97 0.62
CA SER A 33 -8.52 -10.18 0.55
C SER A 33 -8.59 -11.03 1.83
N GLU A 34 -8.80 -10.41 2.99
CA GLU A 34 -8.78 -11.07 4.30
C GLU A 34 -9.98 -10.67 5.19
N PRO A 35 -11.24 -10.91 4.76
CA PRO A 35 -12.43 -10.45 5.48
C PRO A 35 -12.58 -11.12 6.86
N GLY A 36 -11.95 -12.27 7.08
CA GLY A 36 -11.94 -12.96 8.37
C GLY A 36 -11.20 -12.21 9.49
N HIS A 37 -10.26 -11.32 9.14
CA HIS A 37 -9.58 -10.45 10.10
C HIS A 37 -10.41 -9.22 10.50
N HIS A 38 -11.49 -8.92 9.77
CA HIS A 38 -12.27 -7.69 9.90
C HIS A 38 -13.78 -8.00 10.07
N PRO A 39 -14.21 -8.62 11.18
CA PRO A 39 -15.60 -9.05 11.35
C PRO A 39 -16.61 -7.90 11.24
N GLY A 40 -16.24 -6.70 11.68
CA GLY A 40 -17.08 -5.50 11.55
C GLY A 40 -17.28 -5.00 10.11
N LEU A 41 -16.45 -5.44 9.17
CA LEU A 41 -16.52 -5.09 7.75
C LEU A 41 -16.93 -6.27 6.86
N HIS A 42 -17.26 -7.43 7.44
CA HIS A 42 -17.59 -8.63 6.68
C HIS A 42 -18.76 -8.42 5.69
N GLY A 43 -19.81 -7.71 6.11
CA GLY A 43 -20.95 -7.38 5.24
C GLY A 43 -20.55 -6.50 4.05
N TRP A 44 -19.66 -5.52 4.28
CA TRP A 44 -19.12 -4.67 3.22
C TRP A 44 -18.25 -5.48 2.25
N ALA A 45 -17.37 -6.35 2.78
CA ALA A 45 -16.48 -7.16 1.97
C ALA A 45 -17.25 -8.13 1.07
N THR A 46 -18.23 -8.84 1.63
CA THR A 46 -19.08 -9.78 0.87
C THR A 46 -19.90 -9.08 -0.21
N ALA A 47 -20.52 -7.93 0.11
CA ALA A 47 -21.30 -7.17 -0.86
C ALA A 47 -20.42 -6.63 -1.99
N THR A 48 -19.24 -6.09 -1.65
CA THR A 48 -18.29 -5.55 -2.62
C THR A 48 -17.75 -6.66 -3.53
N ALA A 49 -17.25 -7.76 -2.96
CA ALA A 49 -16.73 -8.90 -3.71
C ALA A 49 -17.76 -9.50 -4.67
N SER A 50 -19.02 -9.60 -4.24
CA SER A 50 -20.11 -10.13 -5.07
C SER A 50 -20.50 -9.21 -6.24
N ALA A 51 -20.16 -7.92 -6.17
CA ALA A 51 -20.45 -6.93 -7.20
C ALA A 51 -19.29 -6.70 -8.18
N LEU A 52 -18.09 -7.26 -7.91
CA LEU A 52 -16.93 -7.09 -8.77
C LEU A 52 -17.14 -7.79 -10.11
N LYS A 53 -16.73 -7.11 -11.19
CA LYS A 53 -16.61 -7.74 -12.51
C LYS A 53 -15.52 -8.84 -12.44
N PRO A 54 -15.71 -10.00 -13.09
CA PRO A 54 -14.73 -11.10 -13.04
C PRO A 54 -13.31 -10.67 -13.40
N ASP A 55 -13.14 -9.87 -14.46
CA ASP A 55 -11.83 -9.34 -14.88
C ASP A 55 -11.12 -8.52 -13.79
N LEU A 56 -11.87 -7.69 -13.04
CA LEU A 56 -11.28 -6.91 -11.95
C LEU A 56 -10.94 -7.81 -10.76
N ALA A 57 -11.78 -8.80 -10.46
CA ALA A 57 -11.50 -9.78 -9.40
C ALA A 57 -10.24 -10.60 -9.69
N ASP A 58 -10.02 -11.00 -10.94
CA ASP A 58 -8.81 -11.73 -11.37
C ASP A 58 -7.55 -10.88 -11.22
N ARG A 59 -7.59 -9.61 -11.65
CA ARG A 59 -6.46 -8.67 -11.50
C ARG A 59 -6.16 -8.33 -10.03
N LEU A 60 -7.18 -8.22 -9.20
CA LEU A 60 -7.02 -8.08 -7.75
C LEU A 60 -6.34 -9.30 -7.14
N CYS A 61 -6.71 -10.50 -7.58
CA CYS A 61 -6.07 -11.74 -7.17
C CYS A 61 -4.62 -11.87 -7.67
N GLU A 62 -4.26 -11.23 -8.78
CA GLU A 62 -2.89 -11.17 -9.32
C GLU A 62 -1.95 -10.34 -8.43
N ALA A 63 -2.44 -9.22 -7.91
CA ALA A 63 -1.66 -8.27 -7.12
C ALA A 63 -1.87 -8.39 -5.59
N ASP A 64 -2.62 -9.39 -5.12
CA ASP A 64 -3.07 -9.48 -3.73
C ASP A 64 -1.93 -9.40 -2.71
N PHE A 65 -0.75 -9.93 -3.03
CA PHE A 65 0.41 -9.92 -2.14
C PHE A 65 0.87 -8.52 -1.71
N LEU A 66 0.52 -7.47 -2.47
CA LEU A 66 0.81 -6.07 -2.13
C LEU A 66 0.00 -5.55 -0.93
N TRP A 67 -1.10 -6.22 -0.55
CA TRP A 67 -1.97 -5.78 0.54
C TRP A 67 -2.49 -6.90 1.44
N ARG A 68 -2.45 -8.16 0.99
CA ARG A 68 -3.06 -9.31 1.67
C ARG A 68 -2.36 -9.65 2.98
N THR A 69 -1.07 -9.99 2.92
CA THR A 69 -0.30 -10.39 4.11
C THR A 69 0.32 -9.19 4.83
N ALA A 70 0.74 -8.20 4.04
CA ALA A 70 1.24 -6.94 4.53
C ALA A 70 0.95 -5.86 3.49
N ARG A 71 0.79 -4.61 3.92
CA ARG A 71 0.54 -3.48 3.02
C ARG A 71 1.86 -2.93 2.52
N SER A 72 2.11 -3.02 1.22
CA SER A 72 3.29 -2.45 0.57
C SER A 72 3.35 -0.94 0.79
N ASP A 73 4.58 -0.42 0.90
CA ASP A 73 4.84 1.01 1.05
C ASP A 73 4.43 1.83 -0.17
N LEU A 74 4.26 1.19 -1.33
CA LEU A 74 3.66 1.82 -2.52
C LEU A 74 2.24 2.38 -2.25
N LEU A 75 1.53 1.81 -1.27
CA LEU A 75 0.19 2.23 -0.89
C LEU A 75 0.21 3.29 0.23
N LEU A 76 1.39 3.71 0.70
CA LEU A 76 1.57 4.62 1.83
C LEU A 76 2.40 5.84 1.41
N PRO A 77 1.78 6.84 0.76
CA PRO A 77 2.51 8.01 0.28
C PRO A 77 3.11 8.80 1.46
N ALA A 78 4.40 9.14 1.36
CA ALA A 78 5.09 9.94 2.37
C ALA A 78 4.51 11.35 2.54
N ALA A 79 3.93 11.89 1.46
CA ALA A 79 3.18 13.14 1.45
C ALA A 79 1.80 12.89 0.81
N PRO A 80 0.77 12.56 1.62
CA PRO A 80 -0.57 12.34 1.12
C PRO A 80 -1.12 13.51 0.31
N GLY A 81 -1.77 13.19 -0.81
CA GLY A 81 -2.48 14.13 -1.66
C GLY A 81 -3.93 14.34 -1.19
N ALA A 82 -4.62 15.31 -1.78
CA ALA A 82 -6.03 15.54 -1.51
C ALA A 82 -6.94 14.52 -2.22
N THR A 83 -6.47 13.94 -3.32
CA THR A 83 -7.22 12.99 -4.14
C THR A 83 -6.39 11.74 -4.47
N LEU A 84 -7.08 10.64 -4.80
CA LEU A 84 -6.42 9.43 -5.27
C LEU A 84 -5.60 9.70 -6.54
N ALA A 85 -6.11 10.53 -7.47
CA ALA A 85 -5.39 10.88 -8.69
C ALA A 85 -4.05 11.58 -8.39
N GLU A 86 -4.02 12.53 -7.47
CA GLU A 86 -2.77 13.21 -7.08
C GLU A 86 -1.75 12.25 -6.46
N GLU A 87 -2.21 11.29 -5.66
CA GLU A 87 -1.34 10.28 -5.05
C GLU A 87 -0.84 9.25 -6.07
N LEU A 88 -1.66 8.88 -7.06
CA LEU A 88 -1.23 8.04 -8.18
C LEU A 88 -0.25 8.78 -9.11
N ASP A 89 -0.44 10.08 -9.34
CA ASP A 89 0.53 10.90 -10.08
C ASP A 89 1.86 11.03 -9.32
N ALA A 90 1.85 10.99 -7.99
CA ALA A 90 3.06 10.90 -7.19
C ALA A 90 3.74 9.54 -7.32
N LEU A 91 2.96 8.45 -7.29
CA LEU A 91 3.45 7.08 -7.52
C LEU A 91 4.13 6.93 -8.90
N ASP A 92 3.54 7.53 -9.94
CA ASP A 92 4.08 7.51 -11.32
C ASP A 92 5.44 8.20 -11.44
N ARG A 93 5.77 9.12 -10.52
CA ARG A 93 7.03 9.87 -10.52
C ARG A 93 8.16 9.17 -9.77
N ILE A 94 7.88 8.06 -9.09
CA ILE A 94 8.88 7.28 -8.38
C ILE A 94 9.75 6.53 -9.41
N ASP A 95 11.06 6.64 -9.29
CA ASP A 95 11.99 5.90 -10.14
C ASP A 95 11.85 4.37 -9.94
N ASP A 96 12.31 3.59 -10.92
CA ASP A 96 12.15 2.14 -10.92
C ASP A 96 12.83 1.46 -9.73
N GLU A 97 14.00 1.92 -9.30
CA GLU A 97 14.72 1.33 -8.16
C GLU A 97 13.92 1.51 -6.87
N THR A 98 13.42 2.72 -6.63
CA THR A 98 12.60 3.07 -5.46
C THR A 98 11.25 2.36 -5.51
N PHE A 99 10.60 2.30 -6.67
CA PHE A 99 9.32 1.61 -6.85
C PHE A 99 9.45 0.12 -6.52
N VAL A 100 10.46 -0.54 -7.07
CA VAL A 100 10.71 -1.97 -6.83
C VAL A 100 11.12 -2.22 -5.37
N ALA A 101 11.94 -1.35 -4.78
CA ALA A 101 12.30 -1.45 -3.37
C ALA A 101 11.05 -1.37 -2.46
N ALA A 102 10.20 -0.36 -2.64
CA ALA A 102 8.98 -0.16 -1.84
C ALA A 102 7.93 -1.27 -2.03
N ALA A 103 7.89 -1.91 -3.20
CA ALA A 103 7.05 -3.07 -3.44
C ALA A 103 7.47 -4.29 -2.61
N PHE A 104 8.78 -4.51 -2.47
CA PHE A 104 9.34 -5.71 -1.83
C PHE A 104 9.77 -5.52 -0.38
N GLU A 105 9.89 -4.29 0.10
CA GLU A 105 10.39 -3.97 1.45
C GLU A 105 9.67 -4.78 2.53
N ILE A 106 8.33 -4.75 2.53
CA ILE A 106 7.53 -5.42 3.55
C ILE A 106 7.27 -6.90 3.20
N ALA A 107 7.16 -7.22 1.91
CA ALA A 107 6.91 -8.60 1.48
C ALA A 107 8.15 -9.49 1.65
N CYS A 108 9.35 -8.93 1.53
CA CYS A 108 10.59 -9.68 1.45
C CYS A 108 11.64 -9.31 2.51
N SER A 109 11.52 -8.26 3.32
CA SER A 109 12.55 -8.00 4.35
C SER A 109 12.19 -8.65 5.70
N PRO A 110 13.01 -9.57 6.24
CA PRO A 110 12.82 -10.08 7.60
C PRO A 110 13.27 -9.07 8.68
N SER A 111 13.86 -7.93 8.32
CA SER A 111 14.37 -6.95 9.27
C SER A 111 14.43 -5.53 8.70
N TYR A 112 13.78 -4.57 9.38
CA TYR A 112 13.89 -3.13 9.10
C TYR A 112 15.25 -2.53 9.48
N THR A 113 16.21 -3.33 9.95
CA THR A 113 17.49 -2.83 10.49
C THR A 113 18.54 -2.54 9.43
N ARG A 114 18.31 -2.92 8.17
CA ARG A 114 19.27 -2.73 7.08
C ARG A 114 18.57 -2.21 5.84
N GLN A 115 19.04 -1.07 5.33
CA GLN A 115 18.75 -0.65 3.96
C GLN A 115 19.37 -1.67 3.01
N THR A 116 18.53 -2.42 2.29
CA THR A 116 18.96 -3.32 1.23
C THR A 116 18.98 -2.57 -0.10
N PRO A 117 19.99 -2.80 -0.96
CA PRO A 117 19.99 -2.23 -2.31
C PRO A 117 18.78 -2.74 -3.11
N SER A 118 18.35 -1.98 -4.11
CA SER A 118 17.23 -2.41 -4.97
C SER A 118 17.61 -3.70 -5.72
N PRO A 119 16.69 -4.68 -5.84
CA PRO A 119 16.95 -5.91 -6.60
C PRO A 119 17.07 -5.66 -8.12
N LEU A 120 16.85 -4.43 -8.59
CA LEU A 120 17.19 -4.02 -9.96
C LEU A 120 18.70 -3.86 -10.17
N VAL A 121 19.45 -3.49 -9.13
CA VAL A 121 20.88 -3.18 -9.22
C VAL A 121 21.77 -4.15 -8.42
N ASP A 122 21.18 -4.97 -7.55
CA ASP A 122 21.90 -5.99 -6.78
C ASP A 122 21.42 -7.41 -7.11
N ALA A 123 22.33 -8.24 -7.63
CA ALA A 123 22.02 -9.61 -8.04
C ALA A 123 21.70 -10.55 -6.87
N GLY A 124 22.27 -10.29 -5.68
CA GLY A 124 22.01 -11.07 -4.47
C GLY A 124 20.60 -10.81 -3.95
N GLU A 125 20.21 -9.54 -3.85
CA GLU A 125 18.84 -9.14 -3.50
C GLU A 125 17.83 -9.61 -4.55
N ARG A 126 18.18 -9.56 -5.84
CA ARG A 126 17.34 -10.11 -6.92
C ARG A 126 17.08 -11.60 -6.73
N ALA A 127 18.12 -12.40 -6.45
CA ALA A 127 17.98 -13.83 -6.21
C ALA A 127 17.13 -14.11 -4.97
N ARG A 128 17.36 -13.35 -3.89
CA ARG A 128 16.64 -13.47 -2.62
C ARG A 128 15.14 -13.16 -2.76
N VAL A 129 14.78 -12.07 -3.41
CA VAL A 129 13.37 -11.68 -3.64
C VAL A 129 12.67 -12.73 -4.51
N ARG A 130 13.34 -13.27 -5.54
CA ARG A 130 12.80 -14.37 -6.37
C ARG A 130 12.57 -15.65 -5.57
N GLU A 131 13.51 -16.05 -4.73
CA GLU A 131 13.37 -17.23 -3.86
C GLU A 131 12.18 -17.08 -2.91
N MET A 132 12.03 -15.92 -2.28
CA MET A 132 10.92 -15.63 -1.38
C MET A 132 9.57 -15.62 -2.11
N ALA A 133 9.52 -15.05 -3.31
CA ALA A 133 8.32 -15.05 -4.14
C ALA A 133 7.93 -16.48 -4.57
N ALA A 134 8.91 -17.30 -4.97
CA ALA A 134 8.69 -18.70 -5.34
C ALA A 134 8.12 -19.52 -4.18
N ALA A 135 8.58 -19.28 -2.95
CA ALA A 135 8.06 -19.94 -1.75
C ALA A 135 6.57 -19.61 -1.46
N ARG A 136 6.06 -18.49 -2.00
CA ARG A 136 4.65 -18.08 -1.85
C ARG A 136 3.74 -18.57 -2.99
N GLY A 137 4.32 -19.16 -4.03
CA GLY A 137 3.60 -19.82 -5.10
C GLY A 137 3.83 -19.20 -6.49
N PRO A 138 3.36 -19.88 -7.55
CA PRO A 138 3.69 -19.54 -8.94
C PRO A 138 3.19 -18.15 -9.37
N ARG A 139 2.06 -17.71 -8.82
CA ARG A 139 1.51 -16.38 -9.13
C ARG A 139 2.40 -15.26 -8.62
N GLN A 140 2.86 -15.37 -7.38
CA GLN A 140 3.74 -14.35 -6.79
C GLN A 140 5.12 -14.36 -7.43
N ALA A 141 5.63 -15.53 -7.81
CA ALA A 141 6.86 -15.65 -8.61
C ALA A 141 6.73 -14.90 -9.95
N ALA A 142 5.65 -15.16 -10.71
CA ALA A 142 5.42 -14.51 -12.00
C ALA A 142 5.27 -12.98 -11.87
N PHE A 143 4.55 -12.50 -10.86
CA PHE A 143 4.43 -11.06 -10.61
C PHE A 143 5.77 -10.42 -10.25
N THR A 144 6.57 -11.12 -9.44
CA THR A 144 7.90 -10.67 -9.04
C THR A 144 8.84 -10.58 -10.24
N ASP A 145 8.83 -11.58 -11.12
CA ASP A 145 9.62 -11.54 -12.35
C ASP A 145 9.20 -10.40 -13.27
N ARG A 146 7.88 -10.21 -13.47
CA ARG A 146 7.34 -9.09 -14.23
C ARG A 146 7.81 -7.74 -13.67
N MET A 147 7.79 -7.56 -12.36
CA MET A 147 8.27 -6.35 -11.70
C MET A 147 9.76 -6.09 -11.93
N LEU A 148 10.59 -7.14 -11.91
CA LEU A 148 12.04 -7.06 -12.07
C LEU A 148 12.48 -6.92 -13.53
N GLU A 149 11.59 -7.16 -14.48
CA GLU A 149 11.83 -7.09 -15.93
C GLU A 149 11.24 -5.83 -16.56
N ASP A 150 10.05 -5.41 -16.12
CA ASP A 150 9.33 -4.25 -16.62
C ASP A 150 8.64 -3.47 -15.47
N PRO A 151 9.42 -2.78 -14.62
CA PRO A 151 8.88 -2.02 -13.49
C PRO A 151 7.94 -0.91 -13.93
N ASP A 152 8.24 -0.21 -15.04
CA ASP A 152 7.40 0.86 -15.57
C ASP A 152 6.05 0.34 -16.09
N GLY A 153 6.06 -0.71 -16.92
CA GLY A 153 4.82 -1.31 -17.41
C GLY A 153 3.98 -1.91 -16.28
N LEU A 154 4.60 -2.42 -15.22
CA LEU A 154 3.89 -2.85 -14.01
C LEU A 154 3.30 -1.67 -13.24
N ARG A 155 4.01 -0.55 -13.10
CA ARG A 155 3.51 0.67 -12.45
C ARG A 155 2.28 1.21 -13.16
N VAL A 156 2.32 1.30 -14.50
CA VAL A 156 1.17 1.70 -15.33
C VAL A 156 -0.01 0.74 -15.16
N TRP A 157 0.26 -0.57 -15.10
CA TRP A 157 -0.78 -1.58 -14.88
C TRP A 157 -1.41 -1.45 -13.48
N LEU A 158 -0.59 -1.24 -12.45
CA LEU A 158 -1.06 -1.08 -11.06
C LEU A 158 -1.90 0.19 -10.92
N ARG A 159 -1.48 1.31 -11.52
CA ARG A 159 -2.27 2.55 -11.57
C ARG A 159 -3.68 2.29 -12.10
N ARG A 160 -3.78 1.63 -13.25
CA ARG A 160 -5.08 1.30 -13.87
C ARG A 160 -5.91 0.38 -12.98
N LEU A 161 -5.29 -0.60 -12.32
CA LEU A 161 -6.00 -1.46 -11.37
C LEU A 161 -6.59 -0.65 -10.21
N LEU A 162 -5.84 0.29 -9.64
CA LEU A 162 -6.31 1.13 -8.54
C LEU A 162 -7.41 2.11 -8.97
N GLU A 163 -7.33 2.67 -10.18
CA GLU A 163 -8.39 3.48 -10.78
C GLU A 163 -9.67 2.67 -11.03
N ASP A 164 -9.55 1.43 -11.52
CA ASP A 164 -10.68 0.54 -11.69
C ASP A 164 -11.33 0.17 -10.34
N CYS A 165 -10.53 0.03 -9.27
CA CYS A 165 -11.04 -0.16 -7.91
C CYS A 165 -11.80 1.08 -7.40
N ASP A 166 -11.28 2.28 -7.67
CA ASP A 166 -11.96 3.55 -7.36
C ASP A 166 -13.35 3.61 -7.99
N GLN A 167 -13.42 3.33 -9.29
CA GLN A 167 -14.68 3.30 -10.03
C GLN A 167 -15.63 2.21 -9.55
N ALA A 168 -15.11 1.02 -9.22
CA ALA A 168 -15.93 -0.13 -8.86
C ALA A 168 -16.54 -0.03 -7.45
N PHE A 169 -15.78 0.45 -6.46
CA PHE A 169 -16.25 0.47 -5.08
C PHE A 169 -15.62 1.54 -4.18
N PHE A 170 -14.39 1.98 -4.47
CA PHE A 170 -13.66 2.78 -3.50
C PHE A 170 -14.11 4.24 -3.45
N ALA A 171 -14.56 4.85 -4.56
CA ALA A 171 -15.11 6.21 -4.53
C ALA A 171 -16.30 6.34 -3.57
N ASP A 172 -17.16 5.32 -3.49
CA ASP A 172 -18.29 5.26 -2.56
C ASP A 172 -17.83 5.11 -1.11
N THR A 173 -16.86 4.22 -0.88
CA THR A 173 -16.25 4.01 0.44
C THR A 173 -15.59 5.30 0.93
N TRP A 174 -14.76 5.93 0.10
CA TRP A 174 -14.06 7.17 0.41
C TRP A 174 -15.00 8.32 0.76
N ARG A 175 -16.09 8.50 -0.01
CA ARG A 175 -17.10 9.54 0.27
C ARG A 175 -17.70 9.42 1.67
N ARG A 176 -17.84 8.20 2.21
CA ARG A 176 -18.41 7.94 3.54
C ARG A 176 -17.42 8.23 4.66
N VAL A 177 -16.14 7.91 4.48
CA VAL A 177 -15.13 7.97 5.56
C VAL A 177 -14.31 9.27 5.58
N ARG A 178 -14.12 9.93 4.43
CA ARG A 178 -13.17 11.06 4.30
C ARG A 178 -13.39 12.22 5.27
N LEU A 179 -14.65 12.55 5.58
CA LEU A 179 -14.95 13.66 6.50
C LEU A 179 -14.58 13.32 7.94
N GLN A 180 -14.82 12.08 8.35
CA GLN A 180 -14.43 11.58 9.67
C GLN A 180 -12.91 11.52 9.79
N LEU A 181 -12.22 10.98 8.77
CA LEU A 181 -10.76 10.95 8.73
C LEU A 181 -10.15 12.36 8.79
N ALA A 182 -10.71 13.32 8.06
CA ALA A 182 -10.26 14.71 8.11
C ALA A 182 -10.48 15.35 9.49
N ALA A 183 -11.59 15.04 10.17
CA ALA A 183 -11.83 15.52 11.53
C ALA A 183 -10.84 14.91 12.54
N ASP A 184 -10.57 13.61 12.43
CA ASP A 184 -9.58 12.92 13.26
C ASP A 184 -8.17 13.46 13.05
N ALA A 185 -7.76 13.68 11.79
CA ALA A 185 -6.47 14.27 11.45
C ALA A 185 -6.30 15.68 12.06
N ARG A 186 -7.32 16.54 11.96
CA ARG A 186 -7.31 17.87 12.62
C ARG A 186 -7.19 17.75 14.14
N HIS A 187 -7.96 16.85 14.74
CA HIS A 187 -7.92 16.64 16.19
C HIS A 187 -6.52 16.19 16.65
N LYS A 188 -5.89 15.25 15.95
CA LYS A 188 -4.52 14.79 16.23
C LYS A 188 -3.48 15.90 16.05
N ALA A 189 -3.63 16.72 15.02
CA ALA A 189 -2.77 17.89 14.83
C ALA A 189 -2.90 18.91 15.98
N GLU A 190 -4.13 19.18 16.44
CA GLU A 190 -4.36 20.05 17.61
C GLU A 190 -3.76 19.47 18.90
N LEU A 191 -3.85 18.15 19.09
CA LEU A 191 -3.24 17.48 20.24
C LEU A 191 -1.71 17.60 20.20
N LEU A 192 -1.08 17.34 19.06
CA LEU A 192 0.36 17.50 18.89
C LEU A 192 0.80 18.94 19.20
N GLN A 193 0.08 19.94 18.71
CA GLN A 193 0.39 21.35 18.97
C GLN A 193 0.24 21.72 20.45
N ARG A 194 -0.78 21.20 21.14
CA ARG A 194 -1.08 21.57 22.53
C ARG A 194 -0.31 20.75 23.57
N LYS A 195 0.08 19.52 23.23
CA LYS A 195 0.60 18.52 24.19
C LYS A 195 1.97 17.98 23.80
N GLY A 196 2.45 18.17 22.58
CA GLY A 196 3.65 17.53 22.07
C GLY A 196 3.45 16.03 21.84
N LEU A 197 4.55 15.31 21.61
CA LEU A 197 4.58 13.85 21.64
C LEU A 197 4.65 13.37 23.10
N PRO A 198 3.90 12.33 23.47
CA PRO A 198 4.03 11.70 24.78
C PRO A 198 5.40 11.01 24.97
#